data_AF-A0A9P0I4L4-F1
#
_entry.id   AF-A0A9P0I4L4-F1
#
_cell.length_a   1.000
_cell.length_b   1.000
_cell.length_c   1.000
_cell.angle_alpha   90.00
_cell.angle_beta   90.00
_cell.angle_gamma   90.00
#
_symmetry.space_group_name_H-M   'P 1'
#
loop_
_entity.id
_entity.type
_entity.pdbx_description
1 polymer ?
#
loop_
_entity_poly.entity_id
_entity_poly.type
_entity_poly.pdbx_seq_one_letter_code
_entity_poly.pdbx_strand_id
1 'polypeptide(L)'
;MFLSDLGYHIARVVTVMVDRCYPHTGWFTQSDEPHCRKEYNYQFNVQNSNYIEWHERETRGTVVKERLSLVYVAKAYLTAVSVTEKRNIVWDLRSLLARDPKGRLTAGIYFPIKKKDQQFTMFFDANSGKQRKKLKFDTFLELQKIPDEVVDEVEQCNDQLRLRDGELLSILNKLATIMSDEEYMVELMEINDKIVQLSAGN
;
A
#
# COMPACT_ATOMS: atom_id res chain seq x y z
N MET A 1 -21.30 12.53 1.47
CA MET A 1 -20.26 12.03 2.40
C MET A 1 -18.89 12.40 1.85
N PHE A 2 -17.97 12.84 2.69
CA PHE A 2 -16.56 13.05 2.29
C PHE A 2 -15.77 11.80 2.63
N LEU A 3 -15.18 11.16 1.62
CA LEU A 3 -14.27 10.04 1.81
C LEU A 3 -12.84 10.56 1.64
N SER A 4 -12.09 10.53 2.74
CA SER A 4 -10.67 10.81 2.74
C SER A 4 -9.95 9.52 3.10
N ASP A 5 -9.48 8.80 2.08
CA ASP A 5 -8.62 7.63 2.29
C ASP A 5 -7.20 8.11 2.64
N LEU A 6 -7.06 8.64 3.85
CA LEU A 6 -5.79 9.08 4.43
C LEU A 6 -4.80 7.90 4.61
N GLY A 7 -5.25 6.66 4.36
CA GLY A 7 -4.52 5.43 4.53
C GLY A 7 -4.05 4.79 3.23
N TYR A 8 -3.49 5.58 2.31
CA TYR A 8 -2.55 5.19 1.24
C TYR A 8 -2.99 5.34 -0.22
N HIS A 9 -4.26 5.35 -0.63
CA HIS A 9 -4.54 5.23 -2.08
C HIS A 9 -4.81 6.53 -2.83
N ILE A 10 -5.40 7.55 -2.20
CA ILE A 10 -5.88 8.74 -2.91
C ILE A 10 -5.52 10.02 -2.15
N ALA A 11 -4.67 10.85 -2.74
CA ALA A 11 -4.24 12.11 -2.15
C ALA A 11 -5.13 13.29 -2.50
N ARG A 12 -6.43 13.03 -2.62
CA ARG A 12 -7.45 14.06 -2.84
C ARG A 12 -8.71 13.70 -2.06
N VAL A 13 -9.48 14.73 -1.73
CA VAL A 13 -10.82 14.53 -1.18
C VAL A 13 -11.72 14.00 -2.29
N VAL A 14 -12.41 12.89 -2.01
CA VAL A 14 -13.44 12.32 -2.89
C VAL A 14 -14.80 12.61 -2.27
N THR A 15 -15.69 13.22 -3.04
CA THR A 15 -17.04 13.54 -2.60
C THR A 15 -18.03 12.56 -3.20
N VAL A 16 -18.68 11.76 -2.35
CA VAL A 16 -19.69 10.80 -2.79
C VAL A 16 -21.07 11.32 -2.42
N MET A 17 -21.86 11.67 -3.43
CA MET A 17 -23.24 12.13 -3.28
C MET A 17 -24.18 10.96 -3.59
N VAL A 18 -25.23 10.81 -2.79
CA VAL A 18 -26.21 9.72 -2.95
C VAL A 18 -26.91 9.81 -4.31
N ASP A 19 -27.21 11.03 -4.75
CA ASP A 19 -27.85 11.35 -6.03
C ASP A 19 -26.88 11.44 -7.21
N ARG A 20 -25.56 11.36 -6.95
CA ARG A 20 -24.46 11.56 -7.93
C ARG A 20 -24.45 12.94 -8.60
N CYS A 21 -25.23 13.90 -8.10
CA CYS A 21 -25.22 15.27 -8.58
C CYS A 21 -24.00 16.03 -8.04
N TYR A 22 -23.70 17.19 -8.62
CA TYR A 22 -22.65 18.07 -8.09
C TYR A 22 -22.87 18.32 -6.58
N PRO A 23 -21.83 18.22 -5.71
CA PRO A 23 -20.39 18.13 -6.00
C PRO A 23 -19.79 16.71 -6.06
N HIS A 24 -20.53 15.72 -6.58
CA HIS A 24 -20.03 14.35 -6.73
C HIS A 24 -18.73 14.25 -7.54
N THR A 25 -17.76 13.49 -7.01
CA THR A 25 -16.52 13.13 -7.70
C THR A 25 -16.74 11.84 -8.47
N GLY A 26 -16.92 11.94 -9.79
CA GLY A 26 -16.96 10.77 -10.68
C GLY A 26 -15.58 10.16 -10.90
N TRP A 27 -15.39 9.45 -12.02
CA TRP A 27 -14.11 8.86 -12.38
C TRP A 27 -12.97 9.88 -12.37
N PHE A 28 -11.85 9.51 -11.73
CA PHE A 28 -10.63 10.30 -11.74
C PHE A 28 -9.39 9.42 -11.88
N THR A 29 -8.36 9.97 -12.51
CA THR A 29 -7.07 9.30 -12.66
C THR A 29 -6.25 9.41 -11.38
N GLN A 30 -5.84 8.28 -10.83
CA GLN A 30 -4.97 8.19 -9.66
C GLN A 30 -3.49 8.23 -10.06
N SER A 31 -3.12 7.52 -11.12
CA SER A 31 -1.76 7.51 -11.67
C SER A 31 -1.82 7.28 -13.16
N ASP A 32 -0.95 7.97 -13.90
CA ASP A 32 -0.79 7.80 -15.34
C ASP A 32 0.70 7.63 -15.64
N GLU A 33 1.16 6.39 -15.64
CA GLU A 33 2.55 6.02 -15.91
C GLU A 33 2.65 5.42 -17.32
N PRO A 34 3.80 5.51 -18.02
CA PRO A 34 3.92 5.06 -19.41
C PRO A 34 3.49 3.60 -19.68
N HIS A 35 3.53 2.76 -18.65
CA HIS A 35 3.21 1.33 -18.72
C HIS A 35 1.87 0.97 -18.04
N CYS A 36 1.20 1.92 -17.38
CA CYS A 36 0.03 1.66 -16.57
C CYS A 36 -0.73 2.95 -16.20
N ARG A 37 -2.01 3.02 -16.56
CA ARG A 37 -2.94 4.04 -16.08
C ARG A 37 -3.91 3.43 -15.07
N LYS A 38 -4.14 4.11 -13.95
CA LYS A 38 -5.08 3.71 -12.89
C LYS A 38 -6.12 4.79 -12.67
N GLU A 39 -7.39 4.40 -12.67
CA GLU A 39 -8.54 5.29 -12.47
C GLU A 39 -9.47 4.73 -11.41
N TYR A 40 -10.09 5.61 -10.63
CA TYR A 40 -10.99 5.26 -9.54
C TYR A 40 -12.32 5.98 -9.62
N ASN A 41 -13.37 5.35 -9.11
CA ASN A 41 -14.69 5.94 -8.91
C ASN A 41 -15.31 5.39 -7.62
N TYR A 42 -16.06 6.23 -6.91
CA TYR A 42 -16.72 5.91 -5.66
C TYR A 42 -18.20 6.21 -5.76
N GLN A 43 -19.06 5.26 -5.42
CA GLN A 43 -20.51 5.47 -5.43
C GLN A 43 -21.17 4.76 -4.25
N PHE A 44 -22.31 5.25 -3.76
CA PHE A 44 -23.07 4.50 -2.76
C PHE A 44 -23.50 3.15 -3.33
N ASN A 45 -23.38 2.11 -2.51
CA ASN A 45 -23.96 0.82 -2.85
C ASN A 45 -25.49 0.96 -2.85
N VAL A 46 -26.12 0.51 -3.92
CA VAL A 46 -27.56 0.68 -4.14
C VAL A 46 -28.42 -0.19 -3.22
N GLN A 47 -27.85 -1.27 -2.66
CA GLN A 47 -28.56 -2.20 -1.78
C GLN A 47 -28.35 -1.87 -0.29
N ASN A 48 -27.21 -1.27 0.06
CA ASN A 48 -26.85 -0.97 1.44
C ASN A 48 -26.02 0.31 1.54
N SER A 49 -26.65 1.40 1.99
CA SER A 49 -26.01 2.71 2.15
C SER A 49 -24.89 2.76 3.20
N ASN A 50 -24.70 1.68 3.97
CA ASN A 50 -23.56 1.55 4.88
C ASN A 50 -22.25 1.28 4.13
N TYR A 51 -22.31 1.01 2.83
CA TYR A 51 -21.15 0.75 1.99
C TYR A 51 -21.06 1.74 0.82
N ILE A 52 -19.82 2.11 0.52
CA ILE A 52 -19.43 2.77 -0.72
C ILE A 52 -18.74 1.73 -1.60
N GLU A 53 -19.16 1.64 -2.84
CA GLU A 53 -18.48 0.91 -3.89
C GLU A 53 -17.27 1.70 -4.37
N TRP A 54 -16.10 1.07 -4.34
CA TRP A 54 -14.88 1.57 -4.94
C TRP A 54 -14.57 0.76 -6.19
N HIS A 55 -14.68 1.43 -7.34
CA HIS A 55 -14.39 0.88 -8.65
C HIS A 55 -12.98 1.28 -9.05
N GLU A 56 -12.19 0.30 -9.47
CA GLU A 56 -10.84 0.48 -9.99
C GLU A 56 -10.78 0.06 -11.46
N ARG A 57 -10.08 0.85 -12.27
CA ARG A 57 -9.73 0.53 -13.65
C ARG A 57 -8.21 0.64 -13.82
N GLU A 58 -7.57 -0.45 -14.21
CA GLU A 58 -6.16 -0.49 -14.57
C GLU A 58 -6.02 -0.77 -16.07
N THR A 59 -5.44 0.17 -16.81
CA THR A 59 -5.22 0.08 -18.25
C THR A 59 -3.74 -0.09 -18.55
N ARG A 60 -3.39 -1.15 -19.27
CA ARG A 60 -2.03 -1.43 -19.77
C ARG A 60 -2.09 -1.71 -21.27
N GLY A 61 -1.67 -0.74 -22.07
CA GLY A 61 -1.85 -0.79 -23.52
C GLY A 61 -3.34 -0.88 -23.88
N THR A 62 -3.73 -1.96 -24.56
CA THR A 62 -5.14 -2.23 -24.92
C THR A 62 -5.92 -3.03 -23.87
N VAL A 63 -5.25 -3.54 -22.83
CA VAL A 63 -5.88 -4.37 -21.80
C VAL A 63 -6.40 -3.49 -20.67
N VAL A 64 -7.69 -3.63 -20.35
CA VAL A 64 -8.35 -2.98 -19.23
C VAL A 64 -8.77 -4.04 -18.22
N LYS A 65 -8.34 -3.90 -16.97
CA LYS A 65 -8.80 -4.71 -15.84
C LYS A 65 -9.62 -3.85 -14.90
N GLU A 66 -10.79 -4.35 -14.53
CA GLU A 66 -11.67 -3.68 -13.57
C GLU A 66 -11.76 -4.49 -12.27
N ARG A 67 -11.88 -3.79 -11.14
CA ARG A 67 -12.09 -4.38 -9.83
C ARG A 67 -13.11 -3.55 -9.05
N LEU A 68 -13.99 -4.24 -8.34
CA LEU A 68 -14.93 -3.66 -7.39
C LEU A 68 -14.52 -4.06 -5.98
N SER A 69 -14.46 -3.07 -5.09
CA SER A 69 -14.29 -3.25 -3.65
C SER A 69 -15.42 -2.54 -2.90
N LEU A 70 -15.74 -2.99 -1.69
CA LEU A 70 -16.71 -2.33 -0.82
C LEU A 70 -15.99 -1.68 0.38
N VAL A 71 -16.33 -0.42 0.64
CA VAL A 71 -15.81 0.36 1.77
C VAL A 71 -16.95 0.59 2.75
N TYR A 72 -16.84 0.05 3.96
CA TYR A 72 -17.83 0.28 5.01
C TYR A 72 -17.69 1.68 5.61
N VAL A 73 -18.79 2.44 5.63
CA VAL A 73 -18.82 3.85 6.03
C VAL A 73 -19.83 4.19 7.12
N ALA A 74 -20.53 3.18 7.66
CA ALA A 74 -21.51 3.38 8.74
C ALA A 74 -20.90 3.54 10.15
N LYS A 75 -19.56 3.60 10.26
CA LYS A 75 -18.87 3.96 11.50
C LYS A 75 -18.01 5.20 11.30
N ALA A 76 -17.95 6.03 12.33
CA ALA A 76 -17.11 7.21 12.34
C ALA A 76 -15.64 6.83 12.19
N TYR A 77 -14.92 7.61 11.38
CA TYR A 77 -13.47 7.60 11.37
C TYR A 77 -12.97 8.06 12.74
N LEU A 78 -12.12 7.26 13.39
CA LEU A 78 -11.53 7.60 14.68
C LEU A 78 -10.20 8.32 14.49
N THR A 79 -9.18 7.58 14.03
CA THR A 79 -7.84 8.11 13.76
C THR A 79 -7.19 7.39 12.58
N ALA A 80 -6.21 8.03 11.93
CA ALA A 80 -5.46 7.44 10.82
C ALA A 80 -4.76 6.14 11.24
N VAL A 81 -4.22 6.14 12.45
CA VAL A 81 -3.58 4.98 13.08
C VAL A 81 -4.59 3.84 13.23
N SER A 82 -5.76 4.09 13.82
CA SER A 82 -6.77 3.05 14.06
C SER A 82 -7.30 2.38 12.78
N VAL A 83 -7.37 3.12 11.67
CA VAL A 83 -7.81 2.59 10.37
C VAL A 83 -6.67 1.83 9.69
N THR A 84 -5.45 2.38 9.74
CA THR A 84 -4.26 1.78 9.13
C THR A 84 -3.86 0.48 9.83
N GLU A 85 -3.89 0.44 11.16
CA GLU A 85 -3.60 -0.76 11.96
C GLU A 85 -4.59 -1.88 11.66
N LYS A 86 -5.90 -1.59 11.68
CA LYS A 86 -6.94 -2.60 11.38
C LYS A 86 -6.85 -3.12 9.94
N ARG A 87 -6.52 -2.25 8.98
CA ARG A 87 -6.33 -2.62 7.58
C ARG A 87 -5.05 -3.42 7.36
N ASN A 88 -3.98 -3.10 8.07
CA ASN A 88 -2.71 -3.83 8.00
C ASN A 88 -2.82 -5.25 8.53
N ILE A 89 -3.82 -5.59 9.35
CA ILE A 89 -4.02 -6.98 9.77
C ILE A 89 -4.32 -7.85 8.55
N VAL A 90 -5.35 -7.52 7.76
CA VAL A 90 -5.94 -8.39 6.72
C VAL A 90 -5.26 -8.28 5.35
N TRP A 91 -4.41 -7.29 5.16
CA TRP A 91 -3.81 -7.01 3.86
C TRP A 91 -2.56 -7.86 3.67
N ASP A 92 -2.31 -8.45 2.51
CA ASP A 92 -1.07 -9.23 2.31
C ASP A 92 0.09 -8.37 1.80
N LEU A 93 -0.13 -7.11 1.43
CA LEU A 93 0.91 -6.25 0.87
C LEU A 93 1.33 -5.18 1.88
N ARG A 94 2.49 -5.35 2.50
CA ARG A 94 3.06 -4.37 3.43
C ARG A 94 3.79 -3.28 2.66
N SER A 95 3.73 -2.04 3.16
CA SER A 95 4.45 -0.92 2.55
C SER A 95 4.77 0.18 3.55
N LEU A 96 5.93 0.82 3.36
CA LEU A 96 6.33 2.08 3.99
C LEU A 96 6.67 3.05 2.87
N LEU A 97 5.89 4.11 2.71
CA LEU A 97 5.93 4.96 1.51
C LEU A 97 6.03 6.44 1.87
N ALA A 98 6.89 7.16 1.15
CA ALA A 98 6.86 8.61 1.07
C ALA A 98 6.07 9.07 -0.16
N ARG A 99 5.35 10.18 0.00
CA ARG A 99 4.57 10.82 -1.05
C ARG A 99 4.88 12.31 -1.12
N ASP A 100 4.80 12.86 -2.32
CA ASP A 100 4.82 14.30 -2.51
C ASP A 100 3.47 14.94 -2.10
N PRO A 101 3.36 16.29 -2.04
CA PRO A 101 2.10 16.97 -1.71
C PRO A 101 0.94 16.68 -2.68
N LYS A 102 1.21 16.11 -3.85
CA LYS A 102 0.20 15.67 -4.83
C LYS A 102 -0.16 14.18 -4.66
N GLY A 103 0.42 13.50 -3.68
CA GLY A 103 0.21 12.08 -3.40
C GLY A 103 1.03 11.10 -4.20
N ARG A 104 1.92 11.56 -5.07
CA ARG A 104 2.71 10.68 -5.92
C ARG A 104 3.81 10.02 -5.09
N LEU A 105 4.05 8.74 -5.33
CA LEU A 105 5.09 7.98 -4.63
C LEU A 105 6.48 8.51 -5.00
N THR A 106 7.24 8.93 -4.00
CA THR A 106 8.60 9.46 -4.16
C THR A 106 9.64 8.41 -3.77
N ALA A 107 9.48 7.79 -2.59
CA ALA A 107 10.37 6.74 -2.12
C ALA A 107 9.62 5.72 -1.25
N GLY A 108 10.27 4.59 -0.96
CA GLY A 108 9.84 3.64 0.04
C GLY A 108 10.06 2.19 -0.33
N ILE A 109 9.49 1.33 0.51
CA ILE A 109 9.54 -0.13 0.37
C ILE A 109 8.13 -0.71 0.33
N TYR A 110 7.94 -1.79 -0.43
CA TYR A 110 6.75 -2.62 -0.36
C TYR A 110 7.06 -4.09 -0.63
N PHE A 111 6.28 -4.99 -0.04
CA PHE A 111 6.43 -6.41 -0.22
C PHE A 111 5.13 -7.16 0.06
N PRO A 112 4.78 -8.17 -0.75
CA PRO A 112 3.75 -9.11 -0.40
C PRO A 112 4.27 -10.09 0.67
N ILE A 113 3.42 -10.43 1.63
CA ILE A 113 3.59 -11.54 2.56
C ILE A 113 3.37 -12.82 1.76
N LYS A 114 4.39 -13.67 1.72
CA LYS A 114 4.36 -14.98 1.05
C LYS A 114 5.00 -16.02 1.97
N LYS A 115 4.94 -17.31 1.65
CA LYS A 115 5.72 -18.34 2.39
C LYS A 115 7.14 -18.52 1.87
N LYS A 116 7.38 -18.19 0.60
CA LYS A 116 8.66 -18.44 -0.10
C LYS A 116 9.08 -17.20 -0.88
N ASP A 117 10.39 -17.09 -1.10
CA ASP A 117 11.01 -16.01 -1.87
C ASP A 117 10.67 -14.63 -1.29
N GLN A 118 10.96 -14.47 0.01
CA GLN A 118 10.70 -13.23 0.75
C GLN A 118 11.62 -12.13 0.21
N GLN A 119 11.02 -11.23 -0.55
CA GLN A 119 11.70 -10.10 -1.15
C GLN A 119 10.82 -8.86 -1.04
N PHE A 120 11.48 -7.71 -0.97
CA PHE A 120 10.83 -6.42 -1.03
C PHE A 120 11.33 -5.62 -2.22
N THR A 121 10.47 -4.71 -2.68
CA THR A 121 10.85 -3.70 -3.67
C THR A 121 11.12 -2.40 -2.95
N MET A 122 12.33 -1.87 -3.14
CA MET A 122 12.70 -0.53 -2.72
C MET A 122 12.73 0.40 -3.94
N PHE A 123 12.25 1.62 -3.78
CA PHE A 123 12.33 2.65 -4.81
C PHE A 123 12.63 4.00 -4.16
N PHE A 124 13.40 4.82 -4.86
CA PHE A 124 13.85 6.13 -4.40
C PHE A 124 14.36 6.92 -5.61
N ASP A 125 14.56 8.22 -5.46
CA ASP A 125 15.19 9.06 -6.49
C ASP A 125 16.70 9.17 -6.23
N ALA A 126 17.52 8.72 -7.17
CA ALA A 126 18.97 8.86 -7.09
C ALA A 126 19.44 10.01 -8.00
N ASN A 127 20.71 10.39 -7.92
CA ASN A 127 21.29 11.38 -8.85
C ASN A 127 21.19 10.94 -10.32
N SER A 128 21.10 9.64 -10.58
CA SER A 128 20.89 9.04 -11.92
C SER A 128 19.40 8.91 -12.30
N GLY A 129 18.49 9.42 -11.48
CA GLY A 129 17.04 9.33 -11.61
C GLY A 129 16.43 8.22 -10.76
N LYS A 130 15.13 7.98 -10.98
CA LYS A 130 14.31 7.06 -10.18
C LYS A 130 14.83 5.62 -10.24
N GLN A 131 15.23 5.10 -9.09
CA GLN A 131 15.67 3.74 -8.89
C GLN A 131 14.54 2.84 -8.39
N ARG A 132 14.59 1.57 -8.79
CA ARG A 132 13.72 0.52 -8.26
C ARG A 132 14.49 -0.79 -8.20
N LYS A 133 14.70 -1.31 -7.00
CA LYS A 133 15.44 -2.55 -6.74
C LYS A 133 14.58 -3.57 -6.01
N LYS A 134 14.81 -4.85 -6.30
CA LYS A 134 14.28 -5.97 -5.53
C LYS A 134 15.41 -6.54 -4.68
N LEU A 135 15.16 -6.65 -3.38
CA LEU A 135 16.14 -7.12 -2.40
C LEU A 135 15.52 -8.24 -1.57
N LYS A 136 16.34 -9.21 -1.16
CA LYS A 136 15.91 -10.30 -0.28
C LYS A 136 15.99 -9.86 1.17
N PHE A 137 15.03 -10.30 1.98
CA PHE A 137 15.07 -10.00 3.42
C PHE A 137 16.31 -10.63 4.09
N ASP A 138 16.71 -11.83 3.67
CA ASP A 138 17.87 -12.55 4.24
C ASP A 138 19.17 -11.73 4.18
N THR A 139 19.32 -10.84 3.19
CA THR A 139 20.46 -9.92 3.09
C THR A 139 20.60 -9.04 4.33
N PHE A 140 19.50 -8.74 5.01
CA PHE A 140 19.45 -7.83 6.15
C PHE A 140 19.49 -8.53 7.52
N LEU A 141 19.59 -9.87 7.56
CA LEU A 141 19.75 -10.61 8.82
C LEU A 141 21.10 -10.31 9.49
N GLU A 142 22.14 -10.13 8.69
CA GLU A 142 23.51 -9.87 9.14
C GLU A 142 24.01 -8.53 8.61
N LEU A 143 23.73 -7.44 9.35
CA LEU A 143 24.02 -6.06 8.91
C LEU A 143 25.47 -5.84 8.43
N GLN A 144 26.45 -6.55 9.01
CA GLN A 144 27.86 -6.42 8.65
C GLN A 144 28.24 -7.08 7.32
N LYS A 145 27.38 -7.92 6.76
CA LYS A 145 27.59 -8.61 5.47
C LYS A 145 26.89 -7.91 4.30
N ILE A 146 26.17 -6.83 4.57
CA ILE A 146 25.48 -6.07 3.52
C ILE A 146 26.55 -5.35 2.69
N PRO A 147 26.54 -5.48 1.35
CA PRO A 147 27.47 -4.73 0.49
C PRO A 147 27.30 -3.23 0.68
N ASP A 148 28.40 -2.47 0.73
CA ASP A 148 28.40 -1.02 0.95
C ASP A 148 27.46 -0.27 -0.01
N GLU A 149 27.44 -0.68 -1.30
CA GLU A 149 26.51 -0.11 -2.30
C GLU A 149 25.04 -0.23 -1.87
N VAL A 150 24.65 -1.36 -1.26
CA VAL A 150 23.27 -1.57 -0.80
C VAL A 150 22.99 -0.71 0.44
N VAL A 151 23.98 -0.52 1.32
CA VAL A 151 23.85 0.36 2.48
C VAL A 151 23.63 1.81 2.03
N ASP A 152 24.44 2.31 1.10
CA ASP A 152 24.33 3.67 0.56
C ASP A 152 22.96 3.93 -0.09
N GLU A 153 22.40 2.93 -0.77
CA GLU A 153 21.07 3.02 -1.38
C GLU A 153 19.93 2.99 -0.36
N VAL A 154 20.09 2.20 0.70
CA VAL A 154 19.15 2.18 1.83
C VAL A 154 19.17 3.54 2.53
N GLU A 155 20.32 4.15 2.75
CA GLU A 155 20.41 5.49 3.35
C GLU A 155 19.80 6.59 2.44
N GLN A 156 20.02 6.54 1.12
CA GLN A 156 19.33 7.45 0.20
C GLN A 156 17.80 7.33 0.27
N CYS A 157 17.29 6.10 0.44
CA CYS A 157 15.86 5.86 0.64
C CYS A 157 15.39 6.33 2.03
N ASN A 158 16.20 6.12 3.08
CA ASN A 158 15.96 6.55 4.45
C ASN A 158 15.72 8.07 4.54
N ASP A 159 16.59 8.85 3.90
CA ASP A 159 16.49 10.31 3.85
C ASP A 159 15.19 10.78 3.18
N GLN A 160 14.81 10.13 2.08
CA GLN A 160 13.59 10.46 1.34
C GLN A 160 12.31 10.03 2.08
N LEU A 161 12.42 9.04 2.97
CA LEU A 161 11.37 8.67 3.93
C LEU A 161 11.34 9.60 5.15
N ARG A 162 12.32 10.51 5.31
CA ARG A 162 12.48 11.42 6.45
C ARG A 162 12.62 10.69 7.77
N LEU A 163 13.31 9.55 7.73
CA LEU A 163 13.67 8.77 8.90
C LEU A 163 15.00 9.27 9.47
N ARG A 164 15.34 8.86 10.69
CA ARG A 164 16.65 9.16 11.29
C ARG A 164 17.72 8.30 10.63
N ASP A 165 18.98 8.74 10.68
CA ASP A 165 20.12 8.00 10.13
C ASP A 165 20.10 6.52 10.59
N GLY A 166 20.21 5.59 9.64
CA GLY A 166 20.18 4.15 9.90
C GLY A 166 18.84 3.56 10.36
N GLU A 167 17.77 4.34 10.48
CA GLU A 167 16.48 3.86 10.97
C GLU A 167 15.82 2.89 9.99
N LEU A 168 15.86 3.16 8.69
CA LEU A 168 15.37 2.22 7.66
C LEU A 168 16.15 0.91 7.70
N LEU A 169 17.47 0.96 7.88
CA LEU A 169 18.30 -0.23 7.99
C LEU A 169 17.93 -1.06 9.23
N SER A 170 17.67 -0.41 10.37
CA SER A 170 17.16 -1.05 11.58
C SER A 170 15.79 -1.69 11.36
N ILE A 171 14.88 -1.01 10.65
CA ILE A 171 13.56 -1.53 10.28
C ILE A 171 13.72 -2.77 9.39
N LEU A 172 14.57 -2.71 8.36
CA LEU A 172 14.81 -3.81 7.44
C LEU A 172 15.40 -5.05 8.13
N ASN A 173 16.30 -4.86 9.10
CA ASN A 173 16.82 -5.95 9.92
C ASN A 173 15.72 -6.61 10.77
N LYS A 174 14.89 -5.82 11.46
CA LYS A 174 13.75 -6.34 12.23
C LYS A 174 12.75 -7.08 11.33
N LEU A 175 12.44 -6.50 10.17
CA LEU A 175 11.60 -7.16 9.18
C LEU A 175 12.23 -8.47 8.72
N ALA A 176 13.53 -8.51 8.44
CA ALA A 176 14.20 -9.75 8.06
C ALA A 176 14.07 -10.83 9.13
N THR A 177 14.24 -10.49 10.41
CA THR A 177 14.01 -11.43 11.52
C THR A 177 12.56 -11.94 11.55
N ILE A 178 11.58 -11.05 11.45
CA ILE A 178 10.15 -11.43 11.45
C ILE A 178 9.82 -12.33 10.24
N MET A 179 10.30 -11.96 9.05
CA MET A 179 10.01 -12.70 7.83
C MET A 179 10.72 -14.07 7.78
N SER A 180 11.76 -14.26 8.60
CA SER A 180 12.46 -15.56 8.78
C SER A 180 11.81 -16.47 9.82
N ASP A 181 10.88 -15.96 10.62
CA ASP A 181 10.11 -16.74 11.59
C ASP A 181 8.98 -17.49 10.85
N GLU A 182 9.24 -18.75 10.51
CA GLU A 182 8.29 -19.58 9.74
C GLU A 182 6.98 -19.80 10.50
N GLU A 183 7.02 -19.94 11.83
CA GLU A 183 5.83 -20.19 12.66
C GLU A 183 4.93 -18.95 12.66
N TYR A 184 5.50 -17.78 12.95
CA TYR A 184 4.79 -16.50 12.89
C TYR A 184 4.17 -16.27 11.49
N MET A 185 4.92 -16.56 10.43
CA MET A 185 4.44 -16.35 9.06
C MET A 185 3.29 -17.29 8.69
N VAL A 186 3.29 -18.52 9.21
CA VAL A 186 2.16 -19.45 9.04
C VAL A 186 0.92 -18.91 9.77
N GLU A 187 1.05 -18.54 11.04
CA GLU A 187 -0.06 -18.01 11.84
C GLU A 187 -0.66 -16.74 11.21
N LEU A 188 0.20 -15.79 10.78
CA LEU A 188 -0.24 -14.55 10.16
C LEU A 188 -1.05 -14.81 8.88
N MET A 189 -0.61 -15.76 8.05
CA MET A 189 -1.33 -16.11 6.83
C MET A 189 -2.66 -16.83 7.13
N GLU A 190 -2.70 -17.70 8.13
CA GLU A 190 -3.93 -18.37 8.55
C GLU A 190 -4.99 -17.39 9.07
N ILE A 191 -4.55 -16.36 9.82
CA ILE A 191 -5.42 -15.27 10.25
C ILE A 191 -5.99 -14.54 9.02
N ASN A 192 -5.15 -14.20 8.04
CA ASN A 192 -5.60 -13.53 6.82
C ASN A 192 -6.60 -14.38 6.03
N ASP A 193 -6.29 -15.66 5.81
CA ASP A 193 -7.18 -16.60 5.14
C ASP A 193 -8.52 -16.71 5.87
N LYS A 194 -8.51 -16.77 7.20
CA LYS A 194 -9.74 -16.86 7.99
C LYS A 194 -10.60 -15.60 7.86
N ILE A 195 -9.98 -14.43 7.86
CA ILE A 195 -10.70 -13.16 7.68
C ILE A 195 -11.28 -13.08 6.26
N VAL A 196 -10.52 -13.48 5.23
CA VAL A 196 -11.01 -13.55 3.84
C VAL A 196 -12.23 -14.48 3.75
N GLN A 197 -12.15 -15.69 4.32
CA GLN A 197 -13.28 -16.63 4.35
C GLN A 197 -14.52 -16.04 5.04
N LEU A 198 -14.35 -15.40 6.21
CA LEU A 198 -15.46 -14.76 6.93
C LEU A 198 -16.06 -13.59 6.12
N SER A 199 -15.23 -12.84 5.40
CA SER A 199 -15.66 -11.69 4.60
C SER A 199 -16.37 -12.07 3.30
N ALA A 200 -16.09 -13.27 2.76
CA ALA A 200 -16.73 -13.76 1.54
C ALA A 200 -18.22 -14.11 1.73
N GLY A 201 -18.69 -14.17 2.98
CA GLY A 201 -20.07 -14.51 3.32
C GLY A 201 -20.41 -15.96 2.97
N ASN A 202 -20.39 -16.84 3.96
CA ASN A 202 -21.19 -18.07 3.87
C ASN A 202 -22.65 -17.74 4.13
#